data_AF-T1BQR6-F1
#
_entry.id   AF-T1BQR6-F1
#
_cell.length_a   1.000
_cell.length_b   1.000
_cell.length_c   1.000
_cell.angle_alpha   90.00
_cell.angle_beta   90.00
_cell.angle_gamma   90.00
#
_symmetry.space_group_name_H-M   'P 1'
#
loop_
_entity.id
_entity.type
_entity.pdbx_description
1 polymer ?
#
loop_
_entity_poly.entity_id
_entity_poly.type
_entity_poly.pdbx_seq_one_letter_code
_entity_poly.pdbx_strand_id
1 'polypeptide(L)' 'MKFGILTGGGDCPGLNAAIRAVVLRSAQHGHSTLGFLDGWKGVRDNLARPLLPTDVAL' A
#
# COMPACT_ATOMS: atom_id res chain seq x y z
N MET A 1 -1.34 8.38 12.12
CA MET A 1 0.03 8.17 11.58
C MET A 1 -0.05 8.01 10.07
N LYS A 2 1.09 8.05 9.36
CA LYS A 2 1.17 7.81 7.92
C LYS A 2 2.00 6.54 7.70
N PHE A 3 1.44 5.55 7.02
CA PHE A 3 2.09 4.28 6.72
C PHE A 3 2.51 4.19 5.27
N GLY A 4 3.72 3.67 5.02
CA GLY A 4 4.20 3.33 3.68
C GLY A 4 4.06 1.83 3.43
N ILE A 5 3.63 1.44 2.23
CA ILE A 5 3.54 0.04 1.79
C ILE A 5 4.31 -0.11 0.48
N LEU A 6 5.09 -1.19 0.37
CA LEU A 6 5.68 -1.66 -0.89
C LEU A 6 5.63 -3.18 -0.91
N THR A 7 5.64 -3.78 -2.10
CA THR A 7 5.89 -5.22 -2.28
C THR A 7 7.34 -5.40 -2.74
N GLY A 8 8.09 -6.21 -2.01
CA GLY A 8 9.48 -6.54 -2.33
C GLY A 8 9.58 -7.99 -2.77
N GLY A 9 10.31 -8.26 -3.86
CA GLY A 9 10.44 -9.60 -4.43
C GLY A 9 9.43 -9.86 -5.56
N GLY A 10 9.12 -11.13 -5.81
CA GLY A 10 8.15 -11.54 -6.83
C GLY A 10 6.71 -11.52 -6.32
N ASP A 11 5.76 -11.44 -7.25
CA ASP A 11 4.34 -11.47 -6.91
C ASP A 11 3.90 -12.86 -6.45
N CYS A 12 3.01 -12.89 -5.45
CA CYS A 12 2.38 -14.10 -4.99
C CYS A 12 0.89 -13.89 -4.70
N PRO A 13 0.07 -14.97 -4.76
CA PRO A 13 -1.32 -14.90 -4.33
C PRO A 13 -1.42 -14.41 -2.88
N GLY A 14 -2.19 -13.36 -2.65
CA GLY A 14 -2.42 -12.80 -1.32
C GLY A 14 -1.81 -11.42 -1.08
N LEU A 15 -0.86 -10.94 -1.90
CA LEU A 15 -0.30 -9.59 -1.74
C LEU A 15 -1.37 -8.50 -1.80
N ASN A 16 -2.27 -8.57 -2.78
CA ASN A 16 -3.37 -7.61 -2.90
C ASN A 16 -4.32 -7.67 -1.68
N ALA A 17 -4.57 -8.86 -1.13
CA ALA A 17 -5.38 -9.02 0.07
C ALA A 17 -4.69 -8.41 1.31
N ALA A 18 -3.37 -8.57 1.43
CA ALA A 18 -2.57 -7.97 2.51
C ALA A 18 -2.57 -6.43 2.42
N ILE A 19 -2.31 -5.88 1.23
CA ILE A 19 -2.37 -4.44 0.96
C ILE A 19 -3.76 -3.90 1.33
N ARG A 20 -4.82 -4.58 0.88
CA ARG A 20 -6.21 -4.23 1.21
C ARG A 20 -6.46 -4.20 2.71
N ALA A 21 -6.02 -5.22 3.45
CA ALA A 21 -6.20 -5.28 4.89
C ALA A 21 -5.53 -4.09 5.59
N VAL A 22 -4.29 -3.74 5.21
CA VAL A 22 -3.58 -2.60 5.81
C VAL A 22 -4.27 -1.27 5.48
N VAL A 23 -4.70 -1.06 4.23
CA VAL A 23 -5.38 0.18 3.80
C VAL A 23 -6.68 0.36 4.56
N LEU A 24 -7.53 -0.68 4.63
CA LEU A 24 -8.82 -0.60 5.31
C LEU A 24 -8.67 -0.39 6.82
N ARG A 25 -7.77 -1.12 7.48
CA ARG A 25 -7.53 -0.97 8.93
C ARG A 25 -6.94 0.40 9.25
N SER A 26 -6.00 0.89 8.44
CA SER A 26 -5.43 2.23 8.61
C SER A 26 -6.51 3.31 8.54
N ALA A 27 -7.37 3.25 7.52
CA ALA A 27 -8.47 4.19 7.37
C ALA A 27 -9.46 4.15 8.55
N GLN A 28 -9.81 2.95 9.04
CA GLN A 28 -10.67 2.78 10.22
C GLN A 28 -10.12 3.44 11.49
N HIS A 29 -8.79 3.52 11.63
CA HIS A 29 -8.12 4.16 12.76
C HIS A 29 -7.72 5.63 12.48
N GLY A 30 -8.23 6.25 11.41
CA GLY A 30 -7.89 7.64 11.06
C GLY A 30 -6.43 7.82 10.65
N HIS A 31 -5.81 6.77 10.08
CA HIS A 31 -4.45 6.79 9.57
C HIS A 31 -4.46 6.83 8.03
N SER A 32 -3.40 7.38 7.45
CA SER A 32 -3.24 7.47 5.98
C SER A 32 -2.20 6.48 5.47
N THR A 33 -2.40 6.00 4.25
CA THR A 33 -1.55 4.99 3.61
C THR A 33 -0.98 5.53 2.31
N LEU A 34 0.32 5.32 2.09
CA LEU A 34 1.06 5.63 0.88
C LEU A 34 1.62 4.34 0.29
N GLY A 35 1.25 4.01 -0.95
CA GLY A 35 1.80 2.89 -1.70
C GLY A 35 2.97 3.33 -2.56
N PHE A 36 4.13 2.70 -2.39
CA PHE A 36 5.28 2.84 -3.29
C PHE A 36 5.17 1.85 -4.44
N LEU A 37 5.40 2.34 -5.65
CA LEU A 37 5.38 1.56 -6.89
C LEU A 37 6.75 0.91 -7.12
N ASP A 38 6.81 -0.16 -7.92
CA ASP A 38 8.07 -0.83 -8.30
C ASP A 38 8.98 -1.24 -7.10
N GLY A 39 8.37 -1.58 -5.95
CA GLY A 39 9.08 -2.02 -4.75
C GLY A 39 10.09 -0.99 -4.23
N TRP A 40 11.32 -1.43 -3.97
CA TRP A 40 12.38 -0.55 -3.46
C TRP A 40 12.79 0.56 -4.43
N LYS A 41 12.61 0.35 -5.74
CA LYS A 41 12.90 1.38 -6.75
C LYS A 41 12.01 2.60 -6.53
N GLY A 42 10.71 2.42 -6.28
CA GLY A 42 9.84 3.56 -6.03
C GLY A 42 10.10 4.28 -4.72
N VAL A 43 10.67 3.61 -3.71
CA VAL A 43 11.13 4.32 -2.51
C VAL A 43 12.30 5.25 -2.85
N ARG A 44 13.30 4.75 -3.59
CA ARG A 44 14.46 5.54 -4.01
C ARG A 44 14.09 6.69 -4.94
N ASP A 45 13.20 6.43 -5.89
CA ASP A 45 12.83 7.35 -6.96
C ASP A 45 11.59 8.21 -6.57
N ASN A 46 11.10 8.08 -5.35
CA ASN A 46 9.90 8.75 -4.82
C ASN A 46 8.62 8.51 -5.68
N LEU A 47 8.48 7.30 -6.22
CA LEU A 47 7.32 6.84 -6.96
C LEU A 47 6.30 6.28 -5.97
N ALA A 48 5.45 7.16 -5.47
CA ALA A 48 4.45 6.80 -4.47
C ALA A 48 3.11 7.49 -4.72
N ARG A 49 2.02 6.84 -4.33
CA ARG A 49 0.68 7.43 -4.37
C ARG A 49 -0.12 7.12 -3.11
N PRO A 50 -1.08 7.98 -2.72
CA PRO A 50 -2.04 7.64 -1.68
C PRO A 50 -2.82 6.37 -2.06
N LEU A 51 -3.07 5.51 -1.07
CA LEU A 51 -3.98 4.37 -1.18
C LEU A 51 -5.22 4.64 -0.33
N LEU A 52 -6.36 4.76 -0.99
CA LEU A 52 -7.67 4.98 -0.38
C LEU A 52 -8.45 3.66 -0.28
N PRO A 53 -9.45 3.55 0.61
CA PRO A 53 -10.33 2.38 0.67
C PRO A 53 -10.96 2.00 -0.68
N THR A 54 -11.23 2.99 -1.54
CA THR A 54 -11.75 2.79 -2.90
C THR A 54 -10.73 2.19 -3.86
N ASP A 55 -9.43 2.36 -3.64
CA ASP A 55 -8.37 1.76 -4.47
C ASP A 55 -8.23 0.25 -4.23
N VAL A 56 -8.79 -0.26 -3.14
CA VAL A 56 -8.72 -1.68 -2.73
C VAL A 56 -10.11 -2.32 -2.56
N ALA A 57 -11.14 -1.64 -3.10
CA ALA A 57 -12.47 -2.22 -3.25
C ALA A 57 -12.43 -3.30 -4.35
N LEU A 58 -13.16 -4.40 -4.13
CA LEU A 58 -13.30 -5.47 -5.12
C LEU A 58 -14.11 -4.99 -6.33
#